data_AF-R7GUW2-F1
#
_entry.id   AF-R7GUW2-F1
#
_cell.length_a   1.000
_cell.length_b   1.000
_cell.length_c   1.000
_cell.angle_alpha   90.00
_cell.angle_beta   90.00
_cell.angle_gamma   90.00
#
_symmetry.space_group_name_H-M   'P 1'
#
loop_
_entity.id
_entity.type
_entity.pdbx_description
1 polymer ?
#
loop_
_entity_poly.entity_id
_entity_poly.type
_entity_poly.pdbx_seq_one_letter_code
_entity_poly.pdbx_strand_id
1 'polypeptide(L)'
;MPSLVDVAKQLGKDAGIAVTCRLWDATPCDFCCHNIDRDKEEELVGDYPTSGVDFVFGGGAEKFTNRKDGRDIFNELRVNGYHVSRSLDDFFAYDKNSRVFAVPYDKDTPLPDERGDLLARASMKGIELMNRNRKGFFMMIEGSQLDDYGHFNQLDMLMKETLDFDQTIGRVMKWAAEDGETLVVVTADHETGGLTLVNGDKNEGRVECCFSTRDHSGAMVPVYAFGPGAEHFTGIFENTDVFKRIKQLLTYGVIK
;
A
#
# COMPACT_ATOMS: atom_id res chain seq x y z
N MET A 1 -17.04 -2.34 -8.78
CA MET A 1 -17.21 -0.86 -8.70
C MET A 1 -15.86 -0.23 -8.99
N PRO A 2 -15.74 1.00 -9.53
CA PRO A 2 -14.42 1.56 -9.81
C PRO A 2 -13.63 1.81 -8.51
N SER A 3 -12.37 1.39 -8.49
CA SER A 3 -11.41 1.67 -7.41
C SER A 3 -10.78 3.07 -7.55
N LEU A 4 -9.93 3.48 -6.60
CA LEU A 4 -9.16 4.73 -6.74
C LEU A 4 -8.10 4.65 -7.86
N VAL A 5 -7.60 3.46 -8.18
CA VAL A 5 -6.76 3.23 -9.37
C VAL A 5 -7.57 3.51 -10.62
N ASP A 6 -8.77 2.92 -10.76
CA ASP A 6 -9.66 3.16 -11.89
C ASP A 6 -9.97 4.65 -12.08
N VAL A 7 -10.28 5.35 -10.98
CA VAL A 7 -10.55 6.80 -10.98
C VAL A 7 -9.33 7.59 -11.45
N ALA A 8 -8.14 7.32 -10.91
CA ALA A 8 -6.91 8.01 -11.31
C ALA A 8 -6.63 7.78 -12.81
N LYS A 9 -6.77 6.53 -13.29
CA LYS A 9 -6.57 6.20 -14.71
C LYS A 9 -7.58 6.90 -15.62
N GLN A 10 -8.85 6.98 -15.22
CA GLN A 10 -9.88 7.71 -15.98
C GLN A 10 -9.56 9.21 -16.11
N LEU A 11 -8.87 9.79 -15.13
CA LEU A 11 -8.41 11.18 -15.15
C LEU A 11 -7.08 11.36 -15.91
N GLY A 12 -6.48 10.28 -16.41
CA GLY A 12 -5.17 10.28 -17.07
C GLY A 12 -4.00 10.49 -16.11
N LYS A 13 -4.23 10.31 -14.80
CA LYS A 13 -3.19 10.28 -13.77
C LYS A 13 -2.50 8.90 -13.78
N ASP A 14 -1.31 8.84 -13.20
CA ASP A 14 -0.68 7.56 -12.89
C ASP A 14 -1.30 6.98 -11.61
N ALA A 15 -1.21 5.67 -11.45
CA ALA A 15 -1.69 4.97 -10.27
C ALA A 15 -0.68 3.92 -9.82
N GLY A 16 -0.47 3.75 -8.51
CA GLY A 16 0.45 2.74 -8.02
C GLY A 16 0.10 2.16 -6.66
N ILE A 17 0.67 0.98 -6.39
CA ILE A 17 0.60 0.31 -5.10
C ILE A 17 2.00 -0.13 -4.65
N ALA A 18 2.28 -0.03 -3.36
CA ALA A 18 3.48 -0.61 -2.74
C ALA A 18 3.08 -1.28 -1.41
N VAL A 19 3.33 -2.58 -1.30
CA VAL A 19 2.94 -3.38 -0.14
C VAL A 19 4.09 -4.25 0.34
N THR A 20 4.05 -4.71 1.58
CA THR A 20 5.00 -5.70 2.12
C THR A 20 4.47 -7.13 2.07
N CYS A 21 3.19 -7.35 1.76
CA CYS A 21 2.59 -8.66 1.57
C CYS A 21 2.62 -9.17 0.11
N ARG A 22 2.03 -10.34 -0.09
CA ARG A 22 1.66 -10.91 -1.40
C ARG A 22 0.66 -10.01 -2.12
N LEU A 23 0.90 -9.77 -3.41
CA LEU A 23 0.04 -8.91 -4.23
C LEU A 23 -1.41 -9.43 -4.43
N TRP A 24 -1.71 -10.66 -4.06
CA TRP A 24 -3.09 -11.19 -4.09
C TRP A 24 -3.81 -11.09 -2.75
N ASP A 25 -3.20 -10.44 -1.75
CA ASP A 25 -3.90 -10.14 -0.50
C ASP A 25 -4.95 -9.04 -0.69
N ALA A 26 -5.89 -8.94 0.26
CA ALA A 26 -7.10 -8.14 0.10
C ALA A 26 -6.81 -6.66 -0.17
N THR A 27 -5.93 -6.04 0.63
CA THR A 27 -5.65 -4.60 0.50
C THR A 27 -5.15 -4.21 -0.89
N PRO A 28 -4.08 -4.78 -1.47
CA PRO A 28 -3.68 -4.43 -2.84
C PRO A 28 -4.73 -4.82 -3.89
N CYS A 29 -5.45 -5.94 -3.69
CA CYS A 29 -6.48 -6.39 -4.62
C CYS A 29 -7.69 -5.46 -4.68
N ASP A 30 -8.11 -4.84 -3.58
CA ASP A 30 -9.23 -3.89 -3.59
C ASP A 30 -8.98 -2.65 -4.48
N PHE A 31 -7.70 -2.38 -4.80
CA PHE A 31 -7.32 -1.32 -5.75
C PHE A 31 -7.16 -1.81 -7.18
N CYS A 32 -6.68 -3.04 -7.38
CA CYS A 32 -6.20 -3.52 -8.69
C CYS A 32 -7.01 -4.67 -9.30
N CYS A 33 -7.88 -5.33 -8.54
CA CYS A 33 -8.56 -6.57 -8.91
C CYS A 33 -10.07 -6.45 -8.70
N HIS A 34 -10.85 -7.32 -9.36
CA HIS A 34 -12.31 -7.36 -9.21
C HIS A 34 -12.79 -8.81 -9.10
N ASN A 35 -12.76 -9.34 -7.88
CA ASN A 35 -13.26 -10.68 -7.57
C ASN A 35 -14.31 -10.63 -6.44
N ILE A 36 -15.14 -11.66 -6.36
CA ILE A 36 -16.15 -11.83 -5.31
C ILE A 36 -15.62 -12.51 -4.05
N ASP A 37 -14.42 -13.10 -4.14
CA ASP A 37 -13.84 -13.96 -3.11
C ASP A 37 -12.31 -13.75 -3.04
N ARG A 38 -11.82 -13.36 -1.86
CA ARG A 38 -10.40 -13.06 -1.62
C ARG A 38 -9.50 -14.30 -1.69
N ASP A 39 -10.08 -15.50 -1.55
CA ASP A 39 -9.33 -16.75 -1.60
C ASP A 39 -9.05 -17.21 -3.05
N LYS A 40 -9.52 -16.46 -4.06
CA LYS A 40 -9.28 -16.71 -5.48
C LYS A 40 -7.93 -16.15 -5.94
N GLU A 41 -6.87 -16.50 -5.23
CA GLU A 41 -5.51 -15.94 -5.39
C GLU A 41 -5.02 -15.91 -6.85
N GLU A 42 -5.14 -17.02 -7.58
CA GLU A 42 -4.74 -17.06 -8.99
C GLU A 42 -5.61 -16.14 -9.85
N GLU A 43 -6.93 -16.11 -9.64
CA GLU A 43 -7.83 -15.23 -10.40
C GLU A 43 -7.50 -13.76 -10.13
N LEU A 44 -7.28 -13.39 -8.86
CA LEU A 44 -6.86 -12.05 -8.44
C LEU A 44 -5.54 -11.62 -9.11
N VAL A 45 -4.52 -12.48 -9.09
CA VAL A 45 -3.26 -12.20 -9.81
C VAL A 45 -3.51 -12.04 -11.32
N GLY A 46 -4.49 -12.75 -11.86
CA GLY A 46 -4.89 -12.70 -13.26
C GLY A 46 -5.49 -11.36 -13.71
N ASP A 47 -5.93 -10.50 -12.78
CA ASP A 47 -6.52 -9.19 -13.07
C ASP A 47 -5.47 -8.09 -13.29
N TYR A 48 -4.26 -8.25 -12.72
CA TYR A 48 -3.20 -7.24 -12.78
C TYR A 48 -2.87 -6.72 -14.19
N PRO A 49 -2.74 -7.57 -15.23
CA PRO A 49 -2.44 -7.11 -16.59
C PRO A 49 -3.47 -6.11 -17.15
N THR A 50 -4.71 -6.13 -16.66
CA THR A 50 -5.80 -5.25 -17.10
C THR A 50 -6.26 -4.22 -16.07
N SER A 51 -5.67 -4.24 -14.87
CA SER A 51 -5.99 -3.32 -13.76
C SER A 51 -5.75 -1.84 -14.06
N GLY A 52 -4.87 -1.54 -15.03
CA GLY A 52 -4.50 -0.18 -15.41
C GLY A 52 -3.48 0.49 -14.49
N VAL A 53 -3.07 -0.14 -13.38
CA VAL A 53 -2.03 0.36 -12.46
C VAL A 53 -0.72 0.61 -13.20
N ASP A 54 0.02 1.68 -12.94
CA ASP A 54 1.30 1.93 -13.60
C ASP A 54 2.46 1.33 -12.80
N PHE A 55 2.45 1.52 -11.48
CA PHE A 55 3.52 1.10 -10.59
C PHE A 55 3.04 0.06 -9.57
N VAL A 56 3.74 -1.07 -9.47
CA VAL A 56 3.48 -2.11 -8.46
C VAL A 56 4.78 -2.55 -7.82
N PHE A 57 4.79 -2.60 -6.49
CA PHE A 57 5.81 -3.28 -5.70
C PHE A 57 5.15 -4.16 -4.64
N GLY A 58 5.60 -5.41 -4.52
CA GLY A 58 5.14 -6.30 -3.47
C GLY A 58 5.77 -7.70 -3.54
N GLY A 59 5.23 -8.61 -2.76
CA GLY A 59 5.59 -10.03 -2.77
C GLY A 59 4.62 -10.89 -3.58
N GLY A 60 4.79 -12.20 -3.48
CA GLY A 60 3.86 -13.17 -4.03
C GLY A 60 4.15 -13.50 -5.49
N ALA A 61 5.39 -13.76 -5.86
CA ALA A 61 5.69 -14.10 -7.24
C ALA A 61 5.32 -15.56 -7.62
N GLU A 62 5.09 -16.44 -6.65
CA GLU A 62 4.80 -17.87 -6.89
C GLU A 62 3.46 -18.10 -7.64
N LYS A 63 2.56 -17.11 -7.66
CA LYS A 63 1.26 -17.18 -8.36
C LYS A 63 1.23 -16.47 -9.72
N PHE A 64 2.34 -15.87 -10.14
CA PHE A 64 2.43 -15.16 -11.42
C PHE A 64 2.84 -16.09 -12.57
N THR A 65 3.42 -17.25 -12.26
CA THR A 65 3.82 -18.29 -13.23
C THR A 65 3.42 -19.67 -12.72
N ASN A 66 3.55 -20.72 -13.56
CA ASN A 66 3.20 -22.10 -13.21
C ASN A 66 1.76 -22.29 -12.70
N ARG A 67 0.84 -21.46 -13.22
CA ARG A 67 -0.56 -21.39 -12.81
C ARG A 67 -1.40 -22.52 -13.40
N LYS A 68 -2.54 -22.84 -12.77
CA LYS A 68 -3.44 -23.91 -13.23
C LYS A 68 -4.09 -23.61 -14.58
N ASP A 69 -4.29 -22.32 -14.88
CA ASP A 69 -4.84 -21.83 -16.14
C ASP A 69 -3.80 -21.72 -17.28
N GLY A 70 -2.52 -22.02 -16.98
CA GLY A 70 -1.42 -21.96 -17.95
C GLY A 70 -0.96 -20.55 -18.31
N ARG A 71 -1.47 -19.49 -17.65
CA ARG A 71 -1.04 -18.11 -17.89
C ARG A 71 0.36 -17.85 -17.32
N ASP A 72 1.07 -16.94 -17.98
CA ASP A 72 2.31 -16.33 -17.47
C ASP A 72 2.06 -14.83 -17.34
N ILE A 73 1.72 -14.42 -16.13
CA ILE A 73 1.28 -13.05 -15.83
C ILE A 73 2.45 -12.08 -15.96
N PHE A 74 3.68 -12.51 -15.65
CA PHE A 74 4.85 -11.68 -15.90
C PHE A 74 5.07 -11.44 -17.39
N ASN A 75 4.85 -12.43 -18.24
CA ASN A 75 4.92 -12.24 -19.68
C ASN A 75 3.81 -11.33 -20.20
N GLU A 76 2.57 -11.49 -19.75
CA GLU A 76 1.45 -10.61 -20.11
C GLU A 76 1.74 -9.14 -19.72
N LEU A 77 2.27 -8.90 -18.53
CA LEU A 77 2.71 -7.56 -18.09
C LEU A 77 3.82 -7.01 -18.99
N ARG A 78 4.83 -7.81 -19.38
CA ARG A 78 5.86 -7.35 -20.32
C ARG A 78 5.28 -6.99 -21.68
N VAL A 79 4.36 -7.79 -22.19
CA VAL A 79 3.64 -7.50 -23.46
C VAL A 79 2.84 -6.21 -23.34
N ASN A 80 2.28 -5.92 -22.17
CA ASN A 80 1.59 -4.66 -21.86
C ASN A 80 2.53 -3.48 -21.57
N GLY A 81 3.84 -3.66 -21.78
CA GLY A 81 4.83 -2.58 -21.73
C GLY A 81 5.40 -2.30 -20.34
N TYR A 82 5.15 -3.16 -19.35
CA TYR A 82 5.76 -3.01 -18.03
C TYR A 82 7.22 -3.45 -18.03
N HIS A 83 8.04 -2.71 -17.32
CA HIS A 83 9.29 -3.24 -16.80
C HIS A 83 8.97 -4.17 -15.63
N VAL A 84 9.02 -5.48 -15.90
CA VAL A 84 8.77 -6.52 -14.92
C VAL A 84 10.08 -6.97 -14.28
N SER A 85 10.20 -6.75 -12.97
CA SER A 85 11.41 -7.07 -12.21
C SER A 85 11.16 -8.11 -11.12
N ARG A 86 12.11 -9.04 -11.01
CA ARG A 86 12.21 -10.03 -9.91
C ARG A 86 13.45 -9.77 -9.03
N SER A 87 14.17 -8.67 -9.26
CA SER A 87 15.42 -8.34 -8.56
C SER A 87 15.37 -6.92 -8.04
N LEU A 88 15.78 -6.71 -6.78
CA LEU A 88 15.88 -5.37 -6.22
C LEU A 88 16.88 -4.50 -7.00
N ASP A 89 17.99 -5.07 -7.46
CA ASP A 89 19.01 -4.31 -8.20
C ASP A 89 18.47 -3.79 -9.53
N ASP A 90 17.75 -4.65 -10.27
CA ASP A 90 17.11 -4.29 -11.54
C ASP A 90 15.99 -3.26 -11.32
N PHE A 91 15.14 -3.49 -10.33
CA PHE A 91 14.07 -2.57 -9.94
C PHE A 91 14.59 -1.17 -9.58
N PHE A 92 15.62 -1.07 -8.73
CA PHE A 92 16.16 0.22 -8.33
C PHE A 92 16.98 0.90 -9.43
N ALA A 93 17.60 0.13 -10.33
CA ALA A 93 18.32 0.67 -11.49
C ALA A 93 17.39 1.20 -12.59
N TYR A 94 16.14 0.71 -12.68
CA TYR A 94 15.21 1.14 -13.71
C TYR A 94 14.75 2.58 -13.51
N ASP A 95 14.92 3.44 -14.52
CA ASP A 95 14.62 4.87 -14.41
C ASP A 95 13.93 5.47 -15.64
N LYS A 96 13.18 4.67 -16.41
CA LYS A 96 12.61 5.14 -17.68
C LYS A 96 11.24 5.80 -17.51
N ASN A 97 10.25 5.06 -17.04
CA ASN A 97 8.88 5.54 -16.88
C ASN A 97 8.19 4.87 -15.69
N SER A 98 6.92 5.18 -15.44
CA SER A 98 6.16 4.65 -14.31
C SER A 98 5.62 3.22 -14.49
N ARG A 99 5.69 2.63 -15.70
CA ARG A 99 5.22 1.26 -15.99
C ARG A 99 6.17 0.22 -15.41
N VAL A 100 6.08 0.00 -14.11
CA VAL A 100 6.95 -0.91 -13.35
C VAL A 100 6.11 -1.91 -12.58
N PHE A 101 6.51 -3.18 -12.66
CA PHE A 101 5.89 -4.26 -11.91
C PHE A 101 6.98 -5.09 -11.24
N ALA A 102 7.26 -4.82 -9.97
CA ALA A 102 8.34 -5.43 -9.22
C ALA A 102 7.78 -6.41 -8.18
N VAL A 103 8.10 -7.70 -8.35
CA VAL A 103 7.71 -8.77 -7.41
C VAL A 103 8.93 -9.60 -7.04
N PRO A 104 9.90 -9.05 -6.29
CA PRO A 104 11.18 -9.72 -6.06
C PRO A 104 11.05 -11.04 -5.27
N TYR A 105 10.02 -11.19 -4.44
CA TYR A 105 9.88 -12.32 -3.51
C TYR A 105 8.76 -13.28 -3.93
N ASP A 106 8.96 -14.58 -3.72
CA ASP A 106 7.94 -15.61 -4.03
C ASP A 106 6.73 -15.55 -3.09
N LYS A 107 6.93 -15.08 -1.86
CA LYS A 107 5.90 -14.83 -0.83
C LYS A 107 5.95 -13.35 -0.42
N ASP A 108 5.53 -13.02 0.80
CA ASP A 108 5.71 -11.68 1.36
C ASP A 108 7.15 -11.21 1.29
N THR A 109 7.32 -9.89 1.42
CA THR A 109 8.64 -9.31 1.62
C THR A 109 9.26 -9.81 2.94
N PRO A 110 10.59 -9.74 3.11
CA PRO A 110 11.24 -10.17 4.34
C PRO A 110 10.74 -9.42 5.58
N LEU A 111 11.00 -9.98 6.76
CA LEU A 111 10.65 -9.34 8.04
C LEU A 111 11.38 -8.00 8.22
N PRO A 112 10.87 -7.08 9.06
CA PRO A 112 11.42 -5.73 9.24
C PRO A 112 12.95 -5.70 9.45
N ASP A 113 13.47 -6.59 10.30
CA ASP A 113 14.91 -6.67 10.60
C ASP A 113 15.77 -7.04 9.38
N GLU A 114 15.20 -7.74 8.41
CA GLU A 114 15.88 -8.19 7.19
C GLU A 114 15.67 -7.24 6.01
N ARG A 115 14.45 -6.72 5.84
CA ARG A 115 14.11 -5.83 4.71
C ARG A 115 14.64 -4.41 4.89
N GLY A 116 14.87 -3.95 6.12
CA GLY A 116 15.26 -2.56 6.39
C GLY A 116 14.20 -1.59 5.87
N ASP A 117 14.62 -0.48 5.25
CA ASP A 117 13.74 0.59 4.75
C ASP A 117 13.11 0.30 3.37
N LEU A 118 12.88 -0.97 3.04
CA LEU A 118 12.49 -1.41 1.70
C LEU A 118 11.15 -0.83 1.26
N LEU A 119 10.13 -0.84 2.12
CA LEU A 119 8.81 -0.28 1.80
C LEU A 119 8.94 1.21 1.48
N ALA A 120 9.68 1.96 2.29
CA ALA A 120 9.94 3.37 2.07
C ALA A 120 10.66 3.63 0.75
N ARG A 121 11.72 2.86 0.44
CA ARG A 121 12.48 3.00 -0.81
C ARG A 121 11.66 2.65 -2.04
N ALA A 122 10.90 1.56 -2.00
CA ALA A 122 10.03 1.16 -3.11
C ALA A 122 8.91 2.19 -3.33
N SER A 123 8.30 2.69 -2.26
CA SER A 123 7.27 3.72 -2.31
C SER A 123 7.80 5.01 -2.93
N MET A 124 8.95 5.50 -2.45
CA MET A 124 9.58 6.70 -3.00
C MET A 124 9.97 6.53 -4.46
N LYS A 125 10.46 5.35 -4.87
CA LYS A 125 10.73 5.06 -6.29
C LYS A 125 9.47 5.17 -7.15
N GLY A 126 8.34 4.62 -6.67
CA GLY A 126 7.05 4.74 -7.35
C GLY A 126 6.60 6.19 -7.48
N ILE A 127 6.65 6.95 -6.39
CA ILE A 127 6.36 8.39 -6.36
C ILE A 127 7.23 9.14 -7.37
N GLU A 128 8.54 8.94 -7.37
CA GLU A 128 9.48 9.62 -8.28
C GLU A 128 9.19 9.34 -9.76
N LEU A 129 8.84 8.10 -10.11
CA LEU A 129 8.52 7.72 -11.48
C LEU A 129 7.16 8.26 -11.91
N MET A 130 6.13 8.13 -11.07
CA MET A 130 4.76 8.57 -11.36
C MET A 130 4.61 10.10 -11.36
N ASN A 131 5.39 10.83 -10.55
CA ASN A 131 5.35 12.29 -10.52
C ASN A 131 5.84 12.94 -11.84
N ARG A 132 6.41 12.16 -12.76
CA ARG A 132 6.74 12.62 -14.11
C ARG A 132 5.50 12.88 -14.96
N ASN A 133 4.37 12.24 -14.63
CA ASN A 133 3.09 12.54 -15.23
C ASN A 133 2.57 13.89 -14.69
N ARG A 134 2.52 14.90 -15.57
CA ARG A 134 2.05 16.26 -15.22
C ARG A 134 0.60 16.33 -14.77
N LYS A 135 -0.19 15.28 -14.98
CA LYS A 135 -1.55 15.20 -14.44
C LYS A 135 -1.56 14.76 -12.97
N GLY A 136 -0.44 14.31 -12.43
CA GLY A 136 -0.30 13.77 -11.07
C GLY A 136 -0.56 12.27 -11.00
N PHE A 137 -0.64 11.75 -9.78
CA PHE A 137 -0.81 10.33 -9.52
C PHE A 137 -1.69 10.05 -8.28
N PHE A 138 -2.10 8.79 -8.14
CA PHE A 138 -2.61 8.20 -6.91
C PHE A 138 -1.66 7.07 -6.48
N MET A 139 -1.39 6.95 -5.19
CA MET A 139 -0.61 5.82 -4.68
C MET A 139 -1.18 5.31 -3.36
N MET A 140 -1.33 3.99 -3.25
CA MET A 140 -1.60 3.30 -2.00
C MET A 140 -0.30 2.63 -1.49
N ILE A 141 -0.01 2.80 -0.21
CA ILE A 141 1.16 2.22 0.45
C ILE A 141 0.67 1.48 1.69
N GLU A 142 1.07 0.23 1.87
CA GLU A 142 0.63 -0.62 2.97
C GLU A 142 1.84 -1.20 3.73
N GLY A 143 1.86 -0.98 5.06
CA GLY A 143 2.59 -1.85 5.97
C GLY A 143 1.74 -3.06 6.29
N SER A 144 1.93 -4.16 5.58
CA SER A 144 0.91 -5.20 5.47
C SER A 144 0.86 -6.18 6.66
N GLN A 145 1.95 -6.35 7.42
CA GLN A 145 2.01 -7.37 8.48
C GLN A 145 1.64 -6.84 9.87
N LEU A 146 1.23 -5.58 10.01
CA LEU A 146 0.72 -5.06 11.30
C LEU A 146 -0.48 -5.90 11.77
N ASP A 147 -1.38 -6.25 10.86
CA ASP A 147 -2.54 -7.09 11.12
C ASP A 147 -2.15 -8.50 11.59
N ASP A 148 -1.25 -9.17 10.84
CA ASP A 148 -0.72 -10.49 11.19
C ASP A 148 -0.20 -10.55 12.64
N TYR A 149 0.63 -9.59 13.03
CA TYR A 149 1.20 -9.58 14.38
C TYR A 149 0.22 -9.09 15.45
N GLY A 150 -0.83 -8.37 15.05
CA GLY A 150 -2.03 -8.16 15.85
C GLY A 150 -2.73 -9.48 16.16
N HIS A 151 -3.02 -10.30 15.14
CA HIS A 151 -3.63 -11.63 15.30
C HIS A 151 -2.77 -12.59 16.14
N PHE A 152 -1.44 -12.51 15.99
CA PHE A 152 -0.51 -13.37 16.72
C PHE A 152 -0.24 -12.88 18.16
N ASN A 153 -0.73 -11.70 18.53
CA ASN A 153 -0.45 -11.02 19.80
C ASN A 153 1.07 -10.87 20.05
N GLN A 154 1.85 -10.56 19.00
CA GLN A 154 3.30 -10.43 19.07
C GLN A 154 3.70 -8.96 19.09
N LEU A 155 3.74 -8.38 20.30
CA LEU A 155 4.02 -6.96 20.50
C LEU A 155 5.35 -6.51 19.86
N ASP A 156 6.42 -7.27 20.04
CA ASP A 156 7.75 -6.87 19.52
C ASP A 156 7.75 -6.77 17.99
N MET A 157 7.11 -7.71 17.30
CA MET A 157 7.00 -7.69 15.85
C MET A 157 6.04 -6.61 15.37
N LEU A 158 4.90 -6.43 16.04
CA LEU A 158 3.95 -5.35 15.77
C LEU A 158 4.63 -3.98 15.88
N MET A 159 5.48 -3.77 16.88
CA MET A 159 6.23 -2.52 17.06
C MET A 159 7.27 -2.30 15.96
N LYS A 160 7.93 -3.36 15.48
CA LYS A 160 8.89 -3.28 14.36
C LYS A 160 8.21 -2.94 13.03
N GLU A 161 7.07 -3.59 12.74
CA GLU A 161 6.22 -3.28 11.58
C GLU A 161 5.70 -1.83 11.65
N THR A 162 5.24 -1.40 12.83
CA THR A 162 4.80 -0.01 13.06
C THR A 162 5.95 0.98 12.80
N LEU A 163 7.17 0.67 13.26
CA LEU A 163 8.33 1.53 13.03
C LEU A 163 8.73 1.61 11.55
N ASP A 164 8.67 0.50 10.80
CA ASP A 164 8.93 0.50 9.36
C ASP A 164 7.89 1.34 8.59
N PHE A 165 6.61 1.21 8.95
CA PHE A 165 5.56 2.02 8.36
C PHE A 165 5.67 3.50 8.74
N ASP A 166 6.00 3.82 10.00
CA ASP A 166 6.25 5.21 10.45
C ASP A 166 7.41 5.86 9.68
N GLN A 167 8.52 5.13 9.47
CA GLN A 167 9.63 5.62 8.66
C GLN A 167 9.23 5.86 7.20
N THR A 168 8.37 4.99 6.65
CA THR A 168 7.79 5.17 5.31
C THR A 168 6.92 6.43 5.25
N ILE A 169 6.00 6.61 6.19
CA ILE A 169 5.14 7.80 6.31
C ILE A 169 6.00 9.07 6.40
N GLY A 170 7.04 9.06 7.25
CA GLY A 170 7.94 10.20 7.43
C GLY A 170 8.63 10.62 6.13
N ARG A 171 9.07 9.67 5.29
CA ARG A 171 9.67 9.97 3.98
C ARG A 171 8.64 10.54 3.00
N VAL A 172 7.46 9.93 2.93
CA VAL A 172 6.38 10.37 2.03
C VAL A 172 5.91 11.77 2.43
N MET A 173 5.68 12.04 3.71
CA MET A 173 5.29 13.36 4.20
C MET A 173 6.35 14.42 3.92
N LYS A 174 7.64 14.08 4.10
CA LYS A 174 8.74 15.01 3.78
C LYS A 174 8.71 15.38 2.30
N TRP A 175 8.59 14.39 1.42
CA TRP A 175 8.50 14.62 -0.01
C TRP A 175 7.24 15.44 -0.38
N ALA A 176 6.08 15.10 0.20
CA ALA A 176 4.83 15.82 -0.05
C ALA A 176 4.89 17.28 0.41
N ALA A 177 5.62 17.57 1.49
CA ALA A 177 5.84 18.94 1.96
C ALA A 177 6.73 19.75 0.99
N GLU A 178 7.69 19.10 0.32
CA GLU A 178 8.54 19.72 -0.70
C GLU A 178 7.78 19.93 -2.03
N ASP A 179 6.91 18.98 -2.39
CA ASP A 179 6.04 19.06 -3.57
C ASP A 179 4.95 20.14 -3.42
N GLY A 180 4.32 20.23 -2.25
CA GLY A 180 3.34 21.27 -1.90
C GLY A 180 1.95 21.09 -2.53
N GLU A 181 1.77 20.16 -3.48
CA GLU A 181 0.50 19.85 -4.14
C GLU A 181 -0.04 18.46 -3.76
N THR A 182 0.66 17.74 -2.88
CA THR A 182 0.35 16.37 -2.50
C THR A 182 -0.47 16.29 -1.22
N LEU A 183 -1.62 15.60 -1.29
CA LEU A 183 -2.35 15.12 -0.13
C LEU A 183 -1.81 13.76 0.31
N VAL A 184 -1.51 13.62 1.60
CA VAL A 184 -1.19 12.34 2.25
C VAL A 184 -2.30 12.01 3.23
N VAL A 185 -2.85 10.80 3.14
CA VAL A 185 -3.84 10.26 4.10
C VAL A 185 -3.27 8.97 4.68
N VAL A 186 -3.26 8.87 6.02
CA VAL A 186 -2.79 7.69 6.76
C VAL A 186 -3.93 7.19 7.63
N THR A 187 -4.27 5.91 7.50
CA THR A 187 -5.33 5.25 8.28
C THR A 187 -5.01 3.75 8.36
N ALA A 188 -5.80 3.03 9.15
CA ALA A 188 -5.90 1.58 9.08
C ALA A 188 -7.24 1.16 8.41
N ASP A 189 -7.32 -0.09 8.02
CA ASP A 189 -8.52 -0.81 7.59
C ASP A 189 -9.40 -1.21 8.78
N HIS A 190 -8.78 -1.70 9.85
CA HIS A 190 -9.38 -1.97 11.17
C HIS A 190 -8.32 -2.03 12.28
N GLU A 191 -8.75 -2.26 13.52
CA GLU A 191 -7.86 -2.63 14.63
C GLU A 191 -7.84 -4.15 14.79
N THR A 192 -6.69 -4.70 15.19
CA THR A 192 -6.49 -6.14 15.35
C THR A 192 -5.85 -6.48 16.69
N GLY A 193 -6.45 -7.45 17.40
CA GLY A 193 -5.97 -7.94 18.69
C GLY A 193 -6.57 -7.24 19.91
N GLY A 194 -7.30 -6.14 19.71
CA GLY A 194 -7.88 -5.34 20.78
C GLY A 194 -6.81 -4.88 21.77
N LEU A 195 -5.72 -4.32 21.22
CA LEU A 195 -4.51 -3.92 21.93
C LEU A 195 -4.80 -2.71 22.84
N THR A 196 -4.49 -2.88 24.12
CA THR A 196 -4.56 -1.79 25.10
C THR A 196 -3.18 -1.55 25.70
N LEU A 197 -2.68 -0.31 25.61
CA LEU A 197 -1.50 0.10 26.35
C LEU A 197 -1.87 0.25 27.83
N VAL A 198 -1.19 -0.50 28.70
CA VAL A 198 -1.49 -0.53 30.14
C VAL A 198 -0.40 0.15 30.97
N ASN A 199 0.84 0.21 30.47
CA ASN A 199 1.96 0.87 31.13
C ASN A 199 3.11 1.11 30.13
N GLY A 200 4.14 1.85 30.55
CA GLY A 200 5.37 2.01 29.78
C GLY A 200 6.40 2.86 30.51
N ASP A 201 7.64 2.77 30.07
CA ASP A 201 8.73 3.62 30.52
C ASP A 201 9.56 4.08 29.32
N LYS A 202 9.57 5.39 29.08
CA LYS A 202 10.28 6.00 27.96
C LYS A 202 11.80 5.92 28.11
N ASN A 203 12.33 6.00 29.33
CA ASN A 203 13.77 5.95 29.57
C ASN A 203 14.31 4.53 29.39
N GLU A 204 13.49 3.51 29.69
CA GLU A 204 13.81 2.10 29.47
C GLU A 204 13.48 1.62 28.05
N GLY A 205 12.73 2.41 27.26
CA GLY A 205 12.19 1.98 25.96
C GLY A 205 11.17 0.85 26.08
N ARG A 206 10.47 0.77 27.23
CA ARG A 206 9.54 -0.31 27.56
C ARG A 206 8.11 0.11 27.29
N VAL A 207 7.37 -0.75 26.60
CA VAL A 207 5.91 -0.63 26.43
C VAL A 207 5.27 -1.90 26.98
N GLU A 208 4.18 -1.73 27.72
CA GLU A 208 3.41 -2.85 28.28
C GLU A 208 1.99 -2.77 27.74
N CYS A 209 1.55 -3.85 27.09
CA CYS A 209 0.25 -3.93 26.46
C CYS A 209 -0.48 -5.22 26.85
N CYS A 210 -1.80 -5.20 26.70
CA CYS A 210 -2.64 -6.39 26.75
C CYS A 210 -3.42 -6.52 25.44
N PHE A 211 -3.49 -7.75 24.92
CA PHE A 211 -4.36 -8.12 23.81
C PHE A 211 -5.62 -8.77 24.37
N SER A 212 -6.78 -8.37 23.88
CA SER A 212 -8.08 -8.88 24.32
C SER A 212 -8.65 -9.96 23.38
N THR A 213 -8.15 -10.04 22.16
CA THR A 213 -8.56 -11.02 21.16
C THR A 213 -7.37 -11.44 20.28
N ARG A 214 -7.59 -12.36 19.35
CA ARG A 214 -6.72 -12.69 18.22
C ARG A 214 -7.45 -12.47 16.89
N ASP A 215 -8.44 -11.59 16.90
CA ASP A 215 -9.30 -11.26 15.78
C ASP A 215 -9.32 -9.73 15.64
N HIS A 216 -9.99 -9.23 14.61
CA HIS A 216 -10.23 -7.80 14.47
C HIS A 216 -11.13 -7.30 15.62
N SER A 217 -11.04 -6.02 15.95
CA SER A 217 -11.97 -5.36 16.87
C SER A 217 -12.72 -4.23 16.18
N GLY A 218 -13.86 -3.86 16.76
CA GLY A 218 -14.68 -2.74 16.29
C GLY A 218 -14.20 -1.37 16.77
N ALA A 219 -12.93 -1.25 17.18
CA ALA A 219 -12.38 0.04 17.59
C ALA A 219 -12.33 1.01 16.40
N MET A 220 -12.61 2.29 16.66
CA MET A 220 -12.46 3.33 15.64
C MET A 220 -10.98 3.51 15.31
N VAL A 221 -10.65 3.48 14.03
CA VAL A 221 -9.30 3.75 13.53
C VAL A 221 -9.12 5.25 13.27
N PRO A 222 -7.96 5.83 13.60
CA PRO A 222 -7.69 7.22 13.31
C PRO A 222 -7.42 7.43 11.82
N VAL A 223 -7.91 8.55 11.28
CA VAL A 223 -7.54 9.04 9.95
C VAL A 223 -6.72 10.32 10.13
N TYR A 224 -5.47 10.28 9.70
CA TYR A 224 -4.58 11.43 9.65
C TYR A 224 -4.46 11.93 8.21
N ALA A 225 -4.41 13.25 8.03
CA ALA A 225 -4.23 13.84 6.71
C ALA A 225 -3.27 15.03 6.77
N PHE A 226 -2.48 15.18 5.70
CA PHE A 226 -1.50 16.25 5.52
C PHE A 226 -1.55 16.77 4.08
N GLY A 227 -1.31 18.07 3.89
CA GLY A 227 -1.27 18.71 2.58
C GLY A 227 -2.62 19.28 2.12
N PRO A 228 -2.73 19.68 0.84
CA PRO A 228 -3.94 20.30 0.31
C PRO A 228 -5.17 19.39 0.43
N GLY A 229 -6.25 19.89 1.03
CA GLY A 229 -7.50 19.16 1.21
C GLY A 229 -7.55 18.29 2.47
N ALA A 230 -6.54 18.33 3.34
CA ALA A 230 -6.52 17.57 4.59
C ALA A 230 -7.69 17.89 5.52
N GLU A 231 -8.23 19.12 5.46
CA GLU A 231 -9.41 19.56 6.22
C GLU A 231 -10.66 18.70 5.93
N HIS A 232 -10.73 18.07 4.74
CA HIS A 232 -11.80 17.16 4.38
C HIS A 232 -11.79 15.86 5.17
N PHE A 233 -10.73 15.54 5.94
CA PHE A 233 -10.58 14.30 6.70
C PHE A 233 -10.79 14.48 8.21
N THR A 234 -11.41 15.60 8.61
CA THR A 234 -11.74 15.88 10.01
C THR A 234 -13.08 15.27 10.43
N GLY A 235 -13.27 15.06 11.73
CA GLY A 235 -14.52 14.54 12.32
C GLY A 235 -14.60 13.02 12.37
N ILE A 236 -15.81 12.50 12.64
CA ILE A 236 -16.14 11.08 12.66
C ILE A 236 -16.96 10.75 11.41
N PHE A 237 -16.58 9.73 10.68
CA PHE A 237 -17.18 9.35 9.41
C PHE A 237 -16.93 7.87 9.08
N GLU A 238 -17.68 7.35 8.12
CA GLU A 238 -17.57 5.95 7.69
C GLU A 238 -16.35 5.74 6.78
N ASN A 239 -15.80 4.53 6.74
CA ASN A 239 -14.67 4.21 5.85
C ASN A 239 -14.98 4.52 4.37
N THR A 240 -16.24 4.38 3.94
CA THR A 240 -16.67 4.69 2.57
C THR A 240 -16.53 6.17 2.23
N ASP A 241 -16.49 7.06 3.22
CA ASP A 241 -16.29 8.49 2.98
C ASP A 241 -14.84 8.81 2.62
N VAL A 242 -13.86 7.99 3.04
CA VAL A 242 -12.45 8.13 2.63
C VAL A 242 -12.34 8.06 1.11
N PHE A 243 -12.93 7.03 0.49
CA PHE A 243 -12.99 6.89 -0.97
C PHE A 243 -13.62 8.12 -1.63
N LYS A 244 -14.79 8.56 -1.13
CA LYS A 244 -15.53 9.69 -1.72
C LYS A 244 -14.72 10.99 -1.67
N ARG A 245 -14.05 11.25 -0.54
CA ARG A 245 -13.22 12.44 -0.32
C ARG A 245 -11.97 12.43 -1.19
N ILE A 246 -11.24 11.31 -1.25
CA ILE A 246 -10.07 11.17 -2.13
C ILE A 246 -10.50 11.33 -3.60
N LYS A 247 -11.57 10.65 -4.03
CA LYS A 247 -12.10 10.77 -5.40
C LYS A 247 -12.46 12.22 -5.75
N GLN A 248 -13.12 12.94 -4.84
CA GLN A 248 -13.48 14.34 -5.05
C GLN A 248 -12.22 15.20 -5.27
N LEU A 249 -11.22 15.07 -4.40
CA LEU A 249 -9.97 15.84 -4.48
C LEU A 249 -9.13 15.46 -5.70
N LEU A 250 -9.08 14.19 -6.09
CA LEU A 250 -8.43 13.76 -7.34
C LEU A 250 -9.08 14.37 -8.58
N THR A 251 -10.41 14.53 -8.57
CA THR A 251 -11.19 14.98 -9.74
C THR A 251 -11.17 16.50 -9.89
N TYR A 252 -11.34 17.23 -8.78
CA TYR A 252 -11.59 18.68 -8.82
C TYR A 252 -10.46 19.52 -8.19
N GLY A 253 -9.48 18.88 -7.55
CA GLY A 253 -8.49 19.58 -6.72
C GLY A 253 -9.12 20.20 -5.47
N VAL A 254 -8.35 21.02 -4.77
CA VAL A 254 -8.85 21.84 -3.66
C VAL A 254 -9.53 23.08 -4.23
N ILE A 255 -10.78 23.33 -3.84
CA ILE A 255 -11.46 24.59 -4.15
C ILE A 255 -10.76 25.67 -3.31
N LYS A 256 -10.02 26.58 -3.97
CA LYS A 256 -9.41 27.75 -3.33
C LYS A 256 -10.45 28.79 -2.94
#